data_AF-A0AAV1MBL5-F1
#
_entry.id   AF-A0AAV1MBL5-F1
#
_cell.length_a   1.000
_cell.length_b   1.000
_cell.length_c   1.000
_cell.angle_alpha   90.00
_cell.angle_beta   90.00
_cell.angle_gamma   90.00
#
_symmetry.space_group_name_H-M   'P 1'
#
loop_
_entity.id
_entity.type
_entity.pdbx_description
1 polymer ?
#
loop_
_entity_poly.entity_id
_entity_poly.type
_entity_poly.pdbx_seq_one_letter_code
_entity_poly.pdbx_strand_id
1 'polypeptide(L)'
;MCLEYHFLHITIVALIKFKVGDYVRISKYKGTFEKGYTPIWSTKIFKIRKLQNTIPTIYLIEDTIRGQPILGEFYAQELQKTKNPNIYSYLVEKVLRRKGNKVLVKWLGLSSTENSWIDKSNIL
;
A
#
# COMPACT_ATOMS: atom_id res chain seq x y z
N MET A 1 -18.78 22.90 -36.21
CA MET A 1 -17.86 23.50 -35.21
C MET A 1 -18.33 23.29 -33.75
N CYS A 2 -18.99 22.18 -33.41
CA CYS A 2 -19.45 21.91 -32.02
C CYS A 2 -19.11 20.50 -31.50
N LEU A 3 -18.45 19.64 -32.28
CA LEU A 3 -18.15 18.26 -31.85
C LEU A 3 -16.76 18.10 -31.21
N GLU A 4 -15.85 19.04 -31.40
CA GLU A 4 -14.52 19.00 -30.74
C GLU A 4 -14.57 19.40 -29.27
N TYR A 5 -15.47 20.32 -28.88
CA TYR A 5 -15.62 20.76 -27.49
C TYR A 5 -16.26 19.70 -26.59
N HIS A 6 -17.17 18.88 -27.13
CA HIS A 6 -17.79 17.79 -26.38
C HIS A 6 -16.83 16.60 -26.21
N PHE A 7 -15.98 16.33 -27.22
CA PHE A 7 -14.96 15.29 -27.15
C PHE A 7 -13.84 15.62 -26.16
N LEU A 8 -13.46 16.90 -26.03
CA LEU A 8 -12.45 17.37 -25.08
C LEU A 8 -12.93 17.27 -23.61
N HIS A 9 -14.22 17.52 -23.35
CA HIS A 9 -14.79 17.53 -22.00
C HIS A 9 -14.87 16.13 -21.36
N ILE A 10 -14.97 15.07 -22.17
CA ILE A 10 -15.06 13.68 -21.68
C ILE A 10 -13.67 13.07 -21.44
N THR A 11 -12.62 13.55 -22.11
CA THR A 11 -11.25 13.03 -21.98
C THR A 11 -10.44 13.58 -20.80
N ILE A 12 -10.87 14.69 -20.18
CA ILE A 12 -10.18 15.34 -19.04
C ILE A 12 -10.86 15.00 -17.70
N VAL A 13 -11.64 13.93 -17.63
CA VAL A 13 -11.84 13.27 -16.33
C VAL A 13 -10.50 12.59 -16.03
N ALA A 14 -9.66 13.23 -15.21
CA ALA A 14 -8.37 12.71 -14.78
C ALA A 14 -8.46 11.20 -14.57
N LEU A 15 -7.73 10.41 -15.37
CA LEU A 15 -7.94 8.97 -15.49
C LEU A 15 -7.85 8.30 -14.10
N ILE A 16 -9.01 8.04 -13.49
CA ILE A 16 -9.09 7.48 -12.14
C ILE A 16 -8.71 6.01 -12.23
N LYS A 17 -7.46 5.71 -11.84
CA LYS A 17 -6.88 4.38 -11.90
C LYS A 17 -7.34 3.48 -10.75
N PHE A 18 -7.62 4.08 -9.59
CA PHE A 18 -7.99 3.35 -8.37
C PHE A 18 -9.22 3.96 -7.71
N LYS A 19 -9.95 3.15 -6.95
CA LYS A 19 -11.18 3.57 -6.26
C LYS A 19 -10.96 3.63 -4.75
N VAL A 20 -11.78 4.42 -4.07
CA VAL A 20 -11.85 4.39 -2.59
C VAL A 20 -12.15 2.96 -2.14
N GLY A 21 -11.39 2.48 -1.16
CA GLY A 21 -11.46 1.11 -0.66
C GLY A 21 -10.48 0.14 -1.30
N ASP A 22 -9.83 0.50 -2.42
CA ASP A 22 -8.78 -0.35 -3.00
C ASP A 22 -7.56 -0.42 -2.07
N TYR A 23 -6.94 -1.60 -2.04
CA TYR A 23 -5.68 -1.81 -1.34
C TYR A 23 -4.49 -1.58 -2.27
N VAL A 24 -3.51 -0.82 -1.79
CA VAL A 24 -2.35 -0.38 -2.58
C VAL A 24 -1.06 -0.50 -1.79
N ARG A 25 0.05 -0.60 -2.52
CA ARG A 25 1.42 -0.44 -2.02
C ARG A 25 2.02 0.83 -2.60
N ILE A 26 2.96 1.43 -1.87
CA ILE A 26 3.66 2.66 -2.28
C ILE A 26 4.99 2.27 -2.92
N SER A 27 5.40 2.95 -3.98
CA SER A 27 6.73 2.79 -4.58
C SER A 27 7.82 3.28 -3.62
N LYS A 28 8.91 2.53 -3.51
CA LYS A 28 10.13 2.92 -2.82
C LYS A 28 11.06 3.65 -3.79
N TYR A 29 11.75 4.66 -3.29
CA TYR A 29 12.86 5.27 -4.02
C TYR A 29 14.00 4.27 -4.11
N LYS A 30 14.47 4.00 -5.33
CA LYS A 30 15.60 3.10 -5.59
C LYS A 30 16.90 3.89 -5.61
N GLY A 31 17.86 3.54 -4.76
CA GLY A 31 19.22 4.10 -4.81
C GLY A 31 19.99 3.68 -6.08
N THR A 32 20.98 4.50 -6.49
CA THR A 32 21.77 4.33 -7.73
C THR A 32 22.45 2.96 -7.85
N PHE A 33 22.80 2.32 -6.73
CA PHE A 33 23.50 1.03 -6.68
C PHE A 33 22.65 -0.10 -6.07
N GLU A 34 21.32 0.06 -6.02
CA GLU A 34 20.45 -1.01 -5.54
C GLU A 34 20.37 -2.17 -6.54
N LYS A 35 20.56 -3.37 -6.00
CA LYS A 35 20.50 -4.61 -6.75
C LYS A 35 19.11 -4.83 -7.35
N GLY A 36 19.06 -5.44 -8.53
CA GLY A 36 17.80 -5.64 -9.27
C GLY A 36 16.74 -6.49 -8.55
N TYR A 37 17.15 -7.31 -7.59
CA TYR A 37 16.24 -8.15 -6.80
C TYR A 37 15.60 -7.42 -5.60
N THR A 38 16.02 -6.18 -5.30
CA THR A 38 15.41 -5.41 -4.21
C THR A 38 13.98 -5.03 -4.58
N PRO A 39 12.98 -5.24 -3.70
CA PRO A 39 11.60 -4.92 -4.02
C PRO A 39 11.39 -3.41 -4.13
N ILE A 40 10.79 -2.99 -5.25
CA ILE A 40 10.46 -1.59 -5.56
C ILE A 40 9.22 -1.11 -4.79
N TRP A 41 8.40 -2.02 -4.25
CA TRP A 41 7.16 -1.67 -3.55
C TRP A 41 7.29 -1.82 -2.03
N SER A 42 6.50 -1.05 -1.28
CA SER A 42 6.39 -1.15 0.17
C SER A 42 6.00 -2.57 0.61
N THR A 43 6.50 -2.98 1.77
CA THR A 43 6.05 -4.23 2.40
C THR A 43 4.66 -4.04 3.01
N LYS A 44 4.41 -2.86 3.58
CA LYS A 44 3.13 -2.44 4.14
C LYS A 44 2.09 -2.20 3.04
N ILE A 45 0.85 -2.59 3.34
CA ILE A 45 -0.33 -2.39 2.49
C ILE A 45 -1.16 -1.25 3.07
N PHE A 46 -1.65 -0.38 2.19
CA PHE A 46 -2.45 0.78 2.50
C PHE A 46 -3.81 0.67 1.82
N LYS A 47 -4.78 1.45 2.30
CA LYS A 47 -6.11 1.52 1.71
C LYS A 47 -6.35 2.92 1.18
N ILE A 48 -6.94 3.04 0.00
CA ILE A 48 -7.35 4.35 -0.52
C ILE A 48 -8.54 4.82 0.30
N ARG A 49 -8.35 5.94 1.00
CA ARG A 49 -9.36 6.57 1.84
C ARG A 49 -10.20 7.57 1.05
N LYS A 50 -9.55 8.41 0.23
CA LYS A 50 -10.21 9.50 -0.49
C LYS A 50 -9.49 9.82 -1.79
N LEU A 51 -10.25 10.30 -2.77
CA LEU A 51 -9.76 10.87 -4.01
C LEU A 51 -9.92 12.39 -3.97
N GLN A 52 -8.92 13.11 -4.47
CA GLN A 52 -9.02 14.53 -4.76
C GLN A 52 -9.12 14.71 -6.28
N ASN A 53 -10.12 15.48 -6.70
CA ASN A 53 -10.42 15.75 -8.12
C ASN A 53 -9.47 16.81 -8.70
N THR A 54 -8.17 16.57 -8.58
CA THR A 54 -7.10 17.35 -9.21
C THR A 54 -6.69 16.66 -10.52
N ILE A 55 -6.01 17.39 -11.40
CA ILE A 55 -5.40 16.85 -12.62
C ILE A 55 -3.87 16.95 -12.44
N PRO A 56 -3.14 15.84 -12.30
CA PRO A 56 -3.61 14.45 -12.21
C PRO A 56 -4.31 14.13 -10.86
N THR A 57 -5.12 13.06 -10.83
CA THR A 57 -5.86 12.65 -9.62
C THR A 57 -4.90 12.33 -8.47
N ILE A 58 -5.20 12.89 -7.30
CA ILE A 58 -4.44 12.66 -6.08
C ILE A 58 -5.19 11.67 -5.18
N TYR A 59 -4.45 10.74 -4.60
CA TYR A 59 -4.94 9.66 -3.76
C TYR A 59 -4.48 9.87 -2.32
N LEU A 60 -5.45 9.98 -1.41
CA LEU A 60 -5.21 9.97 0.03
C LEU A 60 -5.39 8.55 0.55
N ILE A 61 -4.39 8.05 1.27
CA ILE A 61 -4.35 6.68 1.77
C ILE A 61 -4.33 6.63 3.30
N GLU A 62 -4.74 5.50 3.82
CA GLU A 62 -4.70 5.19 5.25
C GLU A 62 -4.03 3.83 5.50
N ASP A 63 -3.50 3.69 6.70
CA ASP A 63 -2.94 2.44 7.19
C ASP A 63 -4.02 1.36 7.33
N THR A 64 -3.80 0.19 6.73
CA THR A 64 -4.73 -0.94 6.83
C THR A 64 -4.83 -1.54 8.23
N ILE A 65 -3.76 -1.44 9.03
CA ILE A 65 -3.71 -2.07 10.36
C ILE A 65 -4.32 -1.14 11.41
N ARG A 66 -3.91 0.14 11.39
CA ARG A 66 -4.29 1.12 12.42
C ARG A 66 -5.48 2.01 12.02
N GLY A 67 -5.85 2.02 10.74
CA GLY A 67 -6.88 2.93 10.21
C GLY A 67 -6.47 4.41 10.24
N GLN A 68 -5.18 4.71 10.44
CA GLN A 68 -4.69 6.08 10.55
C GLN A 68 -4.40 6.66 9.17
N PRO A 69 -4.84 7.89 8.87
CA PRO A 69 -4.44 8.56 7.63
C PRO A 69 -2.93 8.74 7.59
N ILE A 70 -2.37 8.57 6.40
CA ILE A 70 -0.95 8.85 6.18
C ILE A 70 -0.81 10.30 5.76
N LEU A 71 0.17 10.97 6.36
CA LEU A 71 0.53 12.31 5.96
C LEU A 71 1.25 12.25 4.61
N GLY A 72 0.52 12.54 3.54
CA GLY A 72 1.03 12.50 2.18
C GLY A 72 -0.09 12.40 1.15
N GLU A 73 0.20 12.91 -0.04
CA GLU A 73 -0.64 12.85 -1.23
C GLU A 73 0.11 12.04 -2.28
N PHE A 74 -0.58 11.09 -2.91
CA PHE A 74 0.06 10.15 -3.84
C PHE A 74 -0.55 10.26 -5.23
N TYR A 75 0.28 10.07 -6.26
CA TYR A 75 -0.17 9.92 -7.64
C TYR A 75 -0.39 8.45 -8.01
N ALA A 76 -1.11 8.21 -9.12
CA ALA A 76 -1.44 6.88 -9.60
C ALA A 76 -0.21 6.01 -9.96
N GLN A 77 0.92 6.65 -10.25
CA GLN A 77 2.20 6.04 -10.64
C GLN A 77 2.98 5.53 -9.42
N GLU A 78 2.78 6.17 -8.27
CA GLU A 78 3.44 5.83 -7.00
C GLU A 78 2.71 4.70 -6.26
N LEU A 79 1.56 4.28 -6.78
CA LEU A 79 0.70 3.29 -6.17
C LEU A 79 0.57 2.02 -7.05
N GLN A 80 0.62 0.87 -6.39
CA GLN A 80 0.34 -0.43 -6.99
C GLN A 80 -0.82 -1.10 -6.29
N LYS A 81 -1.90 -1.40 -7.02
CA LYS A 81 -3.04 -2.16 -6.49
C LYS A 81 -2.64 -3.57 -6.09
N THR A 82 -3.12 -4.02 -4.93
CA THR A 82 -2.89 -5.36 -4.40
C THR A 82 -4.21 -6.05 -4.10
N LYS A 83 -4.27 -7.37 -4.33
CA LYS A 83 -5.51 -8.16 -4.13
C LYS A 83 -5.68 -8.65 -2.69
N ASN A 84 -4.59 -8.72 -1.92
CA ASN A 84 -4.57 -9.43 -0.64
C ASN A 84 -4.34 -8.45 0.52
N PRO A 85 -5.39 -8.01 1.23
CA PRO A 85 -5.26 -7.14 2.40
C PRO A 85 -4.86 -7.87 3.69
N ASN A 86 -4.70 -9.19 3.65
CA ASN A 86 -4.52 -9.98 4.87
C ASN A 86 -3.18 -9.69 5.55
N ILE A 87 -3.22 -9.49 6.87
CA ILE A 87 -2.03 -9.32 7.73
C ILE A 87 -1.08 -10.52 7.63
N TYR A 88 -1.58 -11.72 7.37
CA TYR A 88 -0.76 -12.92 7.12
C TYR A 88 0.06 -12.86 5.82
N SER A 89 -0.12 -11.83 4.98
CA SER A 89 0.71 -11.62 3.80
C SER A 89 2.04 -10.92 4.09
N TYR A 90 2.27 -10.49 5.34
CA TYR A 90 3.53 -9.88 5.74
C TYR A 90 4.61 -10.94 5.97
N LEU A 91 5.83 -10.64 5.50
CA LEU A 91 6.99 -11.48 5.72
C LEU A 91 7.46 -11.34 7.17
N VAL A 92 7.87 -12.44 7.78
CA VAL A 92 8.45 -12.46 9.11
C VAL A 92 9.89 -11.94 9.03
N GLU A 93 10.23 -10.90 9.82
CA GLU A 93 11.61 -10.45 9.99
C GLU A 93 12.31 -11.29 11.06
N LYS A 94 11.68 -11.40 12.23
CA LYS A 94 12.27 -12.07 13.39
C LYS A 94 11.20 -12.60 14.33
N VAL A 95 11.41 -13.80 14.85
CA VAL A 95 10.65 -14.31 16.00
C VAL A 95 11.27 -13.77 17.28
N LEU A 96 10.50 -13.00 18.06
CA LEU A 96 10.97 -12.35 19.27
C LEU A 96 10.79 -13.22 20.51
N ARG A 97 9.64 -13.91 20.63
CA ARG A 97 9.31 -14.78 21.77
C ARG A 97 8.49 -15.97 21.33
N ARG A 98 8.54 -17.05 22.11
CA ARG A 98 7.71 -18.25 21.94
C ARG A 98 6.97 -18.53 23.25
N LYS A 99 5.68 -18.84 23.17
CA LYS A 99 4.85 -19.20 24.33
C LYS A 99 3.82 -20.25 23.90
N GLY A 100 4.03 -21.49 24.32
CA GLY A 100 3.20 -22.63 23.90
C GLY A 100 3.16 -22.76 22.37
N ASN A 101 1.96 -22.78 21.80
CA ASN A 101 1.72 -22.86 20.35
C ASN A 101 1.76 -21.51 19.63
N LYS A 102 2.05 -20.41 20.33
CA LYS A 102 2.10 -19.06 19.76
C LYS A 102 3.52 -18.49 19.77
N VAL A 103 3.76 -17.61 18.80
CA VAL A 103 5.05 -16.95 18.57
C VAL A 103 4.82 -15.46 18.35
N LEU A 104 5.57 -14.62 19.07
CA LEU A 104 5.56 -13.18 18.90
C LEU A 104 6.52 -12.83 17.77
N VAL A 105 5.99 -12.20 16.73
CA VAL A 105 6.75 -11.93 15.51
C VAL A 105 6.92 -10.43 15.30
N LYS A 106 8.13 -10.06 14.87
CA LYS A 106 8.42 -8.79 14.21
C LYS A 106 8.27 -8.98 12.71
N TRP A 107 7.39 -8.18 12.11
CA TRP A 107 7.12 -8.20 10.67
C TRP A 107 8.13 -7.35 9.90
N LEU A 108 8.49 -7.80 8.69
CA LEU A 108 9.48 -7.16 7.84
C LEU A 108 9.01 -5.79 7.34
N GLY A 109 9.77 -4.75 7.70
CA GLY A 109 9.49 -3.37 7.30
C GLY A 109 8.29 -2.74 8.01
N LEU A 110 7.85 -3.34 9.11
CA LEU A 110 6.86 -2.76 10.04
C LEU A 110 7.55 -2.36 11.35
N SER A 111 6.90 -1.46 12.10
CA SER A 111 7.46 -1.01 13.37
C SER A 111 7.22 -2.05 14.47
N SER A 112 7.99 -1.95 15.56
CA SER A 112 7.81 -2.84 16.72
C SER A 112 6.44 -2.72 17.39
N THR A 113 5.69 -1.64 17.14
CA THR A 113 4.32 -1.49 17.65
C THR A 113 3.33 -2.40 16.94
N GLU A 114 3.69 -2.91 15.76
CA GLU A 114 2.85 -3.80 14.94
C GLU A 114 3.19 -5.29 15.19
N ASN A 115 4.06 -5.58 16.16
CA ASN A 115 4.37 -6.94 16.55
C ASN A 115 3.11 -7.68 17.03
N SER A 116 2.93 -8.91 16.56
CA SER A 116 1.72 -9.67 16.88
C SER A 116 2.04 -11.14 17.20
N TRP A 117 1.21 -11.74 18.03
CA TRP A 117 1.24 -13.17 18.30
C TRP A 117 0.51 -13.93 17.20
N ILE A 118 1.21 -14.84 16.54
CA ILE A 118 0.62 -15.77 15.56
C ILE A 118 0.77 -17.20 16.03
N ASP A 119 -0.01 -18.12 15.48
CA ASP A 119 0.16 -19.55 15.73
C ASP A 119 1.40 -20.07 15.01
N LYS A 120 2.08 -21.04 15.63
CA LYS A 120 3.31 -21.64 15.12
C LYS A 120 3.12 -22.28 13.73
N SER A 121 1.92 -22.77 13.41
CA SER A 121 1.58 -23.33 12.10
C SER A 121 1.54 -22.30 10.97
N ASN A 122 1.43 -21.01 11.29
CA ASN A 122 1.41 -19.92 10.32
C ASN A 122 2.80 -19.39 9.99
N ILE A 123 3.85 -19.87 10.68
CA ILE A 123 5.23 -19.68 10.25
C ILE A 123 5.55 -20.79 9.26
N LEU A 124 5.67 -20.44 7.98
CA LEU A 124 6.28 -21.29 6.94
C LEU A 124 7.80 -21.38 7.15
#